data_AF-K1S9Q6-F1
#
_entry.id   AF-K1S9Q6-F1
#
_cell.length_a   1.000
_cell.length_b   1.000
_cell.length_c   1.000
_cell.angle_alpha   90.00
_cell.angle_beta   90.00
_cell.angle_gamma   90.00
#
_symmetry.space_group_name_H-M   'P 1'
#
loop_
_entity.id
_entity.type
_entity.pdbx_description
1 polymer ?
#
loop_
_entity_poly.entity_id
_entity_poly.type
_entity_poly.pdbx_seq_one_letter_code
_entity_poly.pdbx_strand_id
1 'polypeptide(L)'
;MTWKSGNESTVRGYKFTYDGLDRMLNATYGETAGISTNANRFSENVTGYDKNGNIKGLQRYGQLSSTAYGMIDNLTLTLNGNQL
;
A
#
# COMPACT_ATOMS: atom_id res chain seq x y z
N MET A 1 -2.43 11.19 -1.47
CA MET A 1 -3.68 11.38 -0.68
C MET A 1 -3.29 11.68 0.75
N THR A 2 -3.94 12.64 1.42
CA THR A 2 -3.67 12.97 2.84
C THR A 2 -4.98 13.13 3.61
N TRP A 3 -4.99 12.76 4.89
CA TRP A 3 -6.16 12.90 5.76
C TRP A 3 -5.76 13.19 7.22
N LYS A 4 -6.75 13.62 8.00
CA LYS A 4 -6.72 13.71 9.46
C LYS A 4 -7.99 13.08 10.00
N SER A 5 -7.91 12.43 11.16
CA SER A 5 -9.10 11.91 11.87
C SER A 5 -9.56 12.94 12.90
N GLY A 6 -10.80 13.43 12.78
CA GLY A 6 -11.37 14.40 13.71
C GLY A 6 -10.44 15.59 13.98
N ASN A 7 -10.19 15.87 15.26
CA ASN A 7 -9.35 16.97 15.73
C ASN A 7 -7.87 16.58 15.93
N GLU A 8 -7.42 15.42 15.43
CA GLU A 8 -6.03 15.02 15.57
C GLU A 8 -5.08 15.96 14.81
N SER A 9 -3.90 16.23 15.40
CA SER A 9 -2.87 17.06 14.78
C SER A 9 -2.12 16.33 13.66
N THR A 10 -2.01 15.00 13.76
CA THR A 10 -1.27 14.15 12.84
C THR A 10 -1.95 14.06 11.47
N VAL A 11 -1.33 14.68 10.46
CA VAL A 11 -1.61 14.37 9.06
C VAL A 11 -1.09 12.98 8.74
N ARG A 12 -1.90 12.17 8.10
CA ARG A 12 -1.54 10.86 7.54
C ARG A 12 -1.73 10.90 6.04
N GLY A 13 -1.07 10.01 5.32
CA GLY A 13 -1.16 10.01 3.87
C GLY A 13 -0.47 8.84 3.21
N TYR A 14 -0.73 8.74 1.92
CA TYR A 14 -0.08 7.81 1.01
C TYR A 14 0.57 8.58 -0.15
N LYS A 15 1.83 8.23 -0.43
CA LYS A 15 2.53 8.55 -1.68
C LYS A 15 2.38 7.36 -2.63
N PHE A 16 1.81 7.62 -3.79
CA PHE A 16 1.59 6.58 -4.79
C PHE A 16 2.65 6.65 -5.87
N THR A 17 3.11 5.49 -6.31
CA THR A 17 3.93 5.35 -7.52
C THR A 17 3.21 4.42 -8.48
N TYR A 18 3.42 4.63 -9.77
CA TYR A 18 2.76 3.89 -10.83
C TYR A 18 3.79 3.32 -11.80
N ASP A 19 3.42 2.25 -12.50
CA ASP A 19 4.19 1.78 -13.65
C ASP A 19 3.89 2.64 -14.91
N GLY A 20 4.53 2.32 -16.03
CA GLY A 20 4.32 3.03 -17.30
C GLY A 20 2.95 2.83 -17.94
N LEU A 21 2.04 2.07 -17.30
CA LEU A 21 0.66 1.85 -17.74
C LEU A 21 -0.35 2.44 -16.73
N ASP A 22 0.10 3.36 -15.87
CA ASP A 22 -0.70 4.01 -14.82
C ASP A 22 -1.30 3.06 -13.78
N ARG A 23 -0.69 1.87 -13.58
CA ARG A 23 -1.11 0.93 -12.53
C ARG A 23 -0.27 1.14 -11.27
N MET A 24 -0.91 1.08 -10.11
CA MET A 24 -0.26 1.36 -8.82
C MET A 24 0.82 0.30 -8.51
N LEU A 25 2.04 0.74 -8.22
CA LEU A 25 3.14 -0.11 -7.75
C LEU A 25 3.26 -0.08 -6.23
N ASN A 26 3.21 1.12 -5.65
CA ASN A 26 3.35 1.32 -4.22
C ASN A 26 2.36 2.36 -3.74
N ALA A 27 1.76 2.11 -2.59
CA ALA A 27 1.08 3.07 -1.75
C ALA A 27 1.88 3.21 -0.45
N THR A 28 2.85 4.11 -0.42
CA THR A 28 3.72 4.28 0.74
C THR A 28 3.05 5.15 1.80
N TYR A 29 2.73 4.55 2.95
CA TYR A 29 2.20 5.29 4.10
C TYR A 29 3.24 6.25 4.67
N GLY A 30 2.78 7.39 5.19
CA GLY A 30 3.58 8.26 6.04
C GLY A 30 2.74 9.25 6.83
N GLU A 31 3.37 9.90 7.78
CA GLU A 31 2.77 10.89 8.68
C GLU A 31 3.42 12.27 8.51
N THR A 32 2.82 13.28 9.15
CA THR A 32 3.15 14.72 9.08
C THR A 32 2.86 15.35 7.72
N ALA A 33 3.02 16.68 7.60
CA ALA A 33 2.78 17.37 6.33
C ALA A 33 3.63 16.82 5.16
N GLY A 34 4.82 16.27 5.45
CA GLY A 34 5.74 15.73 4.44
C GLY A 34 5.47 14.28 4.03
N ILE A 35 4.59 13.56 4.73
CA ILE A 35 4.33 12.11 4.53
C ILE A 35 5.67 11.34 4.45
N SER A 36 6.51 11.55 5.46
CA SER A 36 7.88 11.04 5.49
C SER A 36 8.28 10.40 6.81
N THR A 37 7.55 10.70 7.89
CA THR A 37 7.75 10.04 9.18
C THR A 37 6.87 8.82 9.28
N ASN A 38 7.25 7.87 10.15
CA ASN A 38 6.50 6.62 10.34
C ASN A 38 6.19 5.90 9.02
N ALA A 39 7.11 6.00 8.06
CA ALA A 39 6.97 5.40 6.75
C ALA A 39 6.86 3.87 6.89
N ASN A 40 6.17 3.24 5.95
CA ASN A 40 6.04 1.78 5.87
C ASN A 40 5.24 1.09 6.98
N ARG A 41 4.55 1.83 7.86
CA ARG A 41 3.66 1.22 8.87
C ARG A 41 2.45 0.52 8.26
N PHE A 42 1.86 1.13 7.24
CA PHE A 42 0.62 0.67 6.59
C PHE A 42 0.71 0.72 5.07
N SER A 43 1.91 0.57 4.52
CA SER A 43 2.14 0.59 3.07
C SER A 43 1.56 -0.64 2.38
N GLU A 44 1.22 -0.49 1.10
CA GLU A 44 0.87 -1.60 0.21
C GLU A 44 1.79 -1.57 -1.02
N ASN A 45 2.31 -2.73 -1.42
CA ASN A 45 3.17 -2.87 -2.60
C ASN A 45 2.63 -3.97 -3.51
N VAL A 46 2.37 -3.62 -4.76
CA VAL A 46 2.05 -4.60 -5.80
C VAL A 46 3.36 -5.16 -6.35
N THR A 47 3.55 -6.47 -6.19
CA THR A 47 4.80 -7.14 -6.60
C THR A 47 4.78 -7.60 -8.06
N GLY A 48 3.63 -7.48 -8.72
CA GLY A 48 3.52 -7.70 -10.15
C GLY A 48 2.09 -7.66 -10.65
N TYR A 49 1.97 -7.40 -11.95
CA TYR A 49 0.73 -7.53 -12.70
C TYR A 49 0.89 -8.59 -13.79
N ASP A 50 -0.21 -9.23 -14.17
CA ASP A 50 -0.25 -9.99 -15.41
C ASP A 50 -0.43 -9.07 -16.63
N LYS A 51 -0.45 -9.67 -17.83
CA LYS A 51 -0.63 -8.93 -19.10
C LYS A 51 -2.01 -8.29 -19.25
N ASN A 52 -2.99 -8.75 -18.49
CA ASN A 52 -4.35 -8.23 -18.49
C ASN A 52 -4.56 -7.15 -17.42
N GLY A 53 -3.52 -6.80 -16.65
CA GLY A 53 -3.61 -5.78 -15.60
C GLY A 53 -4.10 -6.30 -14.26
N ASN A 54 -4.20 -7.62 -14.07
CA ASN A 54 -4.55 -8.16 -12.77
C ASN A 54 -3.34 -8.22 -11.84
N ILE A 55 -3.54 -7.94 -10.56
CA ILE A 55 -2.50 -8.06 -9.53
C ILE A 55 -2.13 -9.55 -9.38
N LYS A 56 -0.83 -9.85 -9.44
CA LYS A 56 -0.26 -11.19 -9.18
C LYS A 56 0.27 -11.36 -7.77
N GLY A 57 0.64 -10.26 -7.12
CA GLY A 57 1.08 -10.30 -5.75
C GLY A 57 0.94 -8.97 -5.05
N LEU A 58 0.66 -9.05 -3.76
CA LEU A 58 0.39 -7.91 -2.90
C LEU A 58 1.06 -8.12 -1.56
N GLN A 59 1.90 -7.19 -1.18
CA GLN A 59 2.46 -7.09 0.16
C GLN A 59 1.71 -6.01 0.93
N ARG A 60 1.27 -6.32 2.15
CA ARG A 60 0.64 -5.36 3.06
C ARG A 60 1.46 -5.23 4.31
N TYR A 61 1.62 -4.00 4.77
CA TYR A 61 2.29 -3.68 6.03
C TYR A 61 1.25 -3.26 7.05
N GLY A 62 1.53 -3.55 8.32
CA GLY A 62 0.64 -3.25 9.41
C GLY A 62 1.35 -3.34 10.75
N GLN A 63 0.55 -3.18 11.80
CA GLN A 63 1.02 -3.31 13.17
C GLN A 63 1.27 -4.79 13.51
N LEU A 64 2.46 -5.10 14.00
CA LEU A 64 2.87 -6.45 14.43
C LEU A 64 2.77 -6.64 15.94
N SER A 65 2.91 -5.54 16.69
CA SER A 65 2.80 -5.51 18.15
C SER A 65 2.41 -4.10 18.63
N SER A 66 2.34 -3.88 19.94
CA SER A 66 2.04 -2.54 20.49
C SER A 66 2.97 -1.42 19.99
N THR A 67 4.22 -1.74 19.60
CA THR A 67 5.21 -0.74 19.17
C THR A 67 5.87 -1.06 17.82
N ALA A 68 5.68 -2.26 17.28
CA ALA A 68 6.33 -2.68 16.03
C ALA A 68 5.37 -2.71 14.84
N TYR A 69 5.92 -2.40 13.68
CA TYR A 69 5.23 -2.45 12.38
C TYR A 69 6.08 -3.21 11.37
N GLY A 70 5.43 -3.87 10.42
CA GLY A 70 6.10 -4.64 9.38
C GLY A 70 5.11 -5.34 8.45
N MET A 71 5.61 -6.25 7.62
CA MET A 71 4.79 -7.00 6.67
C MET A 71 3.84 -7.94 7.40
N ILE A 72 2.54 -7.79 7.14
CA ILE A 72 1.47 -8.64 7.70
C ILE A 72 0.96 -9.65 6.67
N ASP A 73 1.09 -9.35 5.38
CA ASP A 73 0.70 -10.25 4.30
C ASP A 73 1.72 -10.21 3.15
N ASN A 74 1.92 -11.37 2.54
CA ASN A 74 2.66 -11.54 1.30
C ASN A 74 1.87 -12.48 0.39
N LEU A 75 0.90 -11.91 -0.33
CA LEU A 75 -0.09 -12.67 -1.08
C LEU A 75 0.40 -12.95 -2.50
N THR A 76 0.13 -14.16 -2.97
CA THR A 76 0.16 -14.50 -4.41
C THR A 76 -1.26 -14.69 -4.87
N LEU A 77 -1.63 -14.00 -5.94
CA LEU A 77 -2.98 -13.96 -6.50
C LEU A 77 -2.97 -14.67 -7.86
N THR A 78 -3.78 -15.72 -7.97
CA THR A 78 -4.01 -16.44 -9.22
C THR A 78 -5.45 -16.21 -9.65
N LEU A 79 -5.61 -15.62 -10.83
CA LEU A 79 -6.92 -15.32 -11.40
C LEU A 79 -7.13 -16.20 -12.63
N ASN A 80 -8.19 -17.00 -12.59
CA ASN A 80 -8.53 -17.94 -13.67
C ASN A 80 -9.36 -17.27 -14.78
N GLY A 81 -8.98 -16.05 -15.16
CA GLY A 81 -9.61 -15.26 -16.21
C GLY A 81 -11.13 -15.08 -16.03
N ASN A 82 -11.78 -14.61 -17.09
CA ASN A 82 -13.24 -14.64 -17.16
C ASN A 82 -13.70 -16.07 -17.41
N GLN A 83 -14.55 -16.59 -16.53
CA GLN A 83 -15.19 -17.90 -16.67
C GLN A 83 -16.61 -17.68 -17.18
N LEU A 84 -16.75 -17.49 -18.49
CA LEU A 84 -18.04 -17.35 -19.17
C LEU A 84 -18.62 -18.71 -19.53
#